data_AF-A0A7J5V134-F1
#
_entry.id   AF-A0A7J5V134-F1
#
_cell.length_a   1.000
_cell.length_b   1.000
_cell.length_c   1.000
_cell.angle_alpha   90.00
_cell.angle_beta   90.00
_cell.angle_gamma   90.00
#
_symmetry.space_group_name_H-M   'P 1'
#
loop_
_entity.id
_entity.type
_entity.pdbx_description
1 polymer ?
#
loop_
_entity_poly.entity_id
_entity_poly.type
_entity_poly.pdbx_seq_one_letter_code
_entity_poly.pdbx_strand_id
1 'polypeptide(L)'
;MELEIHSDVNIKAVKDSGFKKRLVDYCIENQQQSLKTIQAAMEDAEQEAAAYGCPKDLYDGFRNQQIRKRNMLSKQLEQTEINLRILRNIDFSRTPSTVSHGTLAITDQSCFFVAVGIGLIHFEEDEVAVFSTQVPVYLAIKDKKSGESFEINGKQYTIKQLI
;
A
#
# COMPACT_ATOMS: atom_id res chain seq x y z
N MET A 1 26.81 -16.27 46.67
CA MET A 1 25.35 -16.29 46.55
C MET A 1 24.98 -14.95 45.93
N GLU A 2 25.23 -14.80 44.62
CA GLU A 2 24.24 -14.99 43.54
C GLU A 2 23.14 -13.90 43.64
N LEU A 3 22.88 -13.03 42.66
CA LEU A 3 23.08 -13.09 41.21
C LEU A 3 23.30 -11.69 40.60
N GLU A 4 24.16 -11.64 39.58
CA GLU A 4 24.06 -10.69 38.47
C GLU A 4 22.80 -11.01 37.65
N ILE A 5 22.00 -10.00 37.32
CA ILE A 5 21.07 -10.09 36.20
C ILE A 5 21.22 -8.82 35.38
N HIS A 6 22.17 -8.85 34.46
CA HIS A 6 22.11 -8.05 33.25
C HIS A 6 20.92 -8.53 32.43
N SER A 7 19.90 -7.70 32.27
CA SER A 7 18.89 -7.88 31.23
C SER A 7 18.78 -6.59 30.43
N ASP A 8 19.78 -6.39 29.56
CA ASP A 8 19.63 -5.52 28.38
C ASP A 8 18.54 -6.13 27.50
N VAL A 9 17.29 -5.73 27.73
CA VAL A 9 16.19 -6.00 26.80
C VAL A 9 16.35 -5.03 25.64
N ASN A 10 17.24 -5.37 24.72
CA ASN A 10 17.33 -4.75 23.41
C ASN A 10 16.11 -5.19 22.59
N ILE A 11 14.97 -4.51 22.80
CA ILE A 11 13.78 -4.63 21.94
C ILE A 11 14.11 -3.97 20.60
N LYS A 12 14.95 -4.61 19.78
CA LYS A 12 14.84 -4.39 18.34
C LYS A 12 13.56 -5.07 17.92
N ALA A 13 12.56 -4.27 17.50
CA ALA A 13 11.32 -4.76 16.94
C ALA A 13 11.61 -5.90 15.95
N VAL A 14 11.29 -7.13 16.35
CA VAL A 14 11.52 -8.29 15.51
C VAL A 14 10.51 -8.22 14.39
N LYS A 15 10.99 -7.96 13.18
CA LYS A 15 10.16 -7.98 11.96
C LYS A 15 9.85 -9.44 11.66
N ASP A 16 8.68 -9.88 12.12
CA ASP A 16 8.18 -11.24 12.01
C ASP A 16 6.92 -11.32 11.14
N SER A 17 6.35 -12.52 10.99
CA SER A 17 5.06 -12.71 10.29
C SER A 17 3.92 -11.90 10.95
N GLY A 18 4.03 -11.57 12.23
CA GLY A 18 3.10 -10.69 12.95
C GLY A 18 3.17 -9.25 12.48
N PHE A 19 4.38 -8.71 12.26
CA PHE A 19 4.58 -7.37 11.68
C PHE A 19 3.92 -7.26 10.30
N LYS A 20 4.13 -8.25 9.43
CA LYS A 20 3.49 -8.30 8.11
C LYS A 20 1.96 -8.28 8.20
N LYS A 21 1.38 -9.00 9.16
CA LYS A 21 -0.07 -9.01 9.38
C LYS A 21 -0.59 -7.63 9.79
N ARG A 22 0.05 -7.00 10.79
CA ARG A 22 -0.32 -5.65 11.23
C ARG A 22 -0.16 -4.60 10.12
N LEU A 23 0.88 -4.72 9.30
CA LEU A 23 1.10 -3.88 8.13
C LEU A 23 -0.04 -4.02 7.11
N VAL A 24 -0.49 -5.25 6.84
CA VAL A 24 -1.62 -5.49 5.94
C VAL A 24 -2.91 -4.93 6.53
N ASP A 25 -3.18 -5.14 7.82
CA ASP A 25 -4.35 -4.59 8.49
C ASP A 25 -4.35 -3.05 8.41
N TYR A 26 -3.21 -2.40 8.66
CA TYR A 26 -3.04 -0.96 8.48
C TYR A 26 -3.30 -0.50 7.04
N CYS A 27 -2.80 -1.24 6.05
CA CYS A 27 -3.07 -0.94 4.64
C CYS A 27 -4.56 -1.08 4.31
N ILE A 28 -5.24 -2.09 4.86
CA ILE A 28 -6.68 -2.30 4.68
C ILE A 28 -7.46 -1.13 5.29
N GLU A 29 -7.14 -0.72 6.51
CA GLU A 29 -7.78 0.42 7.18
C GLU A 29 -7.61 1.71 6.37
N ASN A 30 -6.40 1.98 5.88
CA ASN A 30 -6.13 3.14 5.03
C ASN A 30 -6.96 3.12 3.74
N GLN A 31 -7.05 1.97 3.07
CA GLN A 31 -7.89 1.82 1.87
C GLN A 31 -9.39 1.94 2.20
N GLN A 32 -9.85 1.44 3.34
CA GLN A 32 -11.24 1.61 3.79
C GLN A 32 -11.57 3.07 4.08
N GLN A 33 -10.65 3.83 4.68
CA GLN A 33 -10.84 5.25 4.90
C GLN A 33 -10.88 6.01 3.58
N SER A 34 -10.00 5.68 2.64
CA SER A 34 -10.04 6.22 1.28
C SER A 34 -11.37 5.93 0.59
N LEU A 35 -11.90 4.71 0.73
CA LEU A 35 -13.18 4.30 0.16
C LEU A 35 -14.34 5.15 0.71
N LYS A 36 -14.39 5.39 2.03
CA LYS A 36 -15.39 6.27 2.64
C LYS A 36 -15.31 7.70 2.09
N THR A 37 -14.10 8.24 1.95
CA THR A 37 -13.89 9.58 1.39
C THR A 37 -14.34 9.67 -0.06
N ILE A 38 -14.05 8.66 -0.88
CA ILE A 38 -14.49 8.60 -2.28
C ILE A 38 -16.02 8.53 -2.36
N GLN A 39 -16.65 7.72 -1.51
CA GLN A 39 -18.12 7.61 -1.46
C GLN A 39 -18.78 8.93 -1.08
N ALA A 40 -18.28 9.61 -0.04
CA ALA A 40 -18.76 10.95 0.33
C ALA A 40 -18.59 11.95 -0.83
N ALA A 41 -17.43 11.97 -1.49
CA ALA A 41 -17.20 12.84 -2.64
C ALA A 41 -18.11 12.53 -3.84
N MET A 42 -18.53 11.28 -4.01
CA MET A 42 -19.51 10.89 -5.04
C MET A 42 -20.91 11.40 -4.70
N GLU A 43 -21.33 11.27 -3.44
CA GLU A 43 -22.60 11.78 -2.95
C GLU A 43 -22.66 13.31 -3.10
N ASP A 44 -21.61 14.02 -2.69
CA ASP A 44 -21.51 15.48 -2.86
C ASP A 44 -21.60 15.88 -4.35
N ALA A 45 -20.90 15.17 -5.24
CA ALA A 45 -20.96 15.42 -6.68
C ALA A 45 -22.36 15.20 -7.26
N GLU A 46 -23.09 14.21 -6.74
CA GLU A 46 -24.46 13.92 -7.15
C GLU A 46 -25.42 15.02 -6.66
N GLN A 47 -25.27 15.48 -5.42
CA GLN A 47 -26.05 16.59 -4.88
C GLN A 47 -25.80 17.90 -5.64
N GLU A 48 -24.53 18.22 -5.97
CA GLU A 48 -24.16 19.37 -6.81
C GLU A 48 -24.84 19.30 -8.19
N ALA A 49 -24.83 18.13 -8.82
CA ALA A 49 -25.45 17.92 -10.12
C ALA A 49 -26.98 18.05 -10.05
N ALA A 50 -27.60 17.51 -9.00
CA ALA A 50 -29.04 17.61 -8.76
C ALA A 50 -29.47 19.07 -8.52
N ALA A 51 -28.70 19.83 -7.73
CA ALA A 51 -28.95 21.24 -7.45
C ALA A 51 -28.83 22.12 -8.70
N TYR A 52 -27.96 21.75 -9.65
CA TYR A 52 -27.80 22.47 -10.90
C TYR A 52 -28.97 22.27 -11.88
N GLY A 53 -29.58 21.07 -11.89
CA GLY A 53 -30.79 20.79 -12.65
C GLY A 53 -30.56 20.50 -14.15
N CYS A 54 -31.54 20.90 -14.98
CA CYS A 54 -31.57 20.58 -16.42
C CYS A 54 -30.41 21.26 -17.18
N PRO A 55 -29.84 20.62 -18.23
CA PRO A 55 -28.84 21.27 -19.08
C PRO A 55 -29.32 22.62 -19.60
N LYS A 56 -28.48 23.65 -19.48
CA LYS A 56 -28.83 25.01 -19.92
C LYS A 56 -28.63 25.22 -21.42
N ASP A 57 -27.69 24.49 -22.01
CA ASP A 57 -27.41 24.49 -23.45
C ASP A 57 -26.73 23.17 -23.90
N LEU A 58 -26.45 23.04 -25.20
CA LEU A 58 -25.79 21.87 -25.80
C LEU A 58 -24.33 21.69 -25.36
N TYR A 59 -23.68 22.76 -24.87
CA TYR A 59 -22.28 22.82 -24.49
C TYR A 59 -22.10 23.13 -23.00
N ASP A 60 -23.00 22.60 -22.16
CA ASP A 60 -23.01 22.88 -20.74
C ASP A 60 -21.69 22.46 -20.07
N GLY A 61 -20.82 23.44 -19.85
CA GLY A 61 -19.48 23.23 -19.33
C GLY A 61 -19.48 22.65 -17.92
N PHE A 62 -20.46 23.06 -17.09
CA PHE A 62 -20.63 22.55 -15.75
C PHE A 62 -20.99 21.05 -15.80
N ARG A 63 -21.91 20.64 -16.67
CA ARG A 63 -22.25 19.22 -16.85
C ARG A 63 -21.05 18.40 -17.30
N ASN A 64 -20.25 18.91 -18.24
CA ASN A 64 -19.04 18.24 -18.68
C ASN A 64 -18.02 18.06 -17.53
N GLN A 65 -17.89 19.07 -16.67
CA GLN A 65 -17.06 18.98 -15.47
C GLN A 65 -17.58 17.92 -14.50
N GLN A 66 -18.90 17.88 -14.25
CA GLN A 66 -19.50 16.88 -13.36
C GLN A 66 -19.35 15.44 -13.88
N ILE A 67 -19.51 15.23 -15.19
CA ILE A 67 -19.25 13.91 -15.81
C ILE A 67 -17.79 13.50 -15.62
N ARG A 68 -16.84 14.42 -15.81
CA ARG A 68 -15.41 14.14 -15.59
C ARG A 68 -15.12 13.81 -14.12
N LYS A 69 -15.66 14.59 -13.18
CA LYS A 69 -15.53 14.36 -11.73
C LYS A 69 -16.06 12.97 -11.36
N ARG A 70 -17.28 12.63 -11.79
CA ARG A 70 -17.88 11.31 -11.57
C ARG A 70 -17.02 10.18 -12.14
N ASN A 71 -16.60 10.29 -13.40
CA ASN A 71 -15.77 9.26 -14.03
C ASN A 71 -14.42 9.07 -13.32
N MET A 72 -13.83 10.15 -12.81
CA MET A 72 -12.61 10.08 -12.01
C MET A 72 -12.84 9.36 -10.68
N LEU A 73 -13.91 9.72 -9.95
CA LEU A 73 -14.28 9.09 -8.68
C LEU A 73 -14.61 7.60 -8.86
N SER A 74 -15.34 7.23 -9.91
CA SER A 74 -15.66 5.83 -10.22
C SER A 74 -14.39 5.00 -10.45
N LYS A 75 -13.40 5.53 -11.17
CA LYS A 75 -12.11 4.86 -11.37
C LYS A 75 -11.32 4.69 -10.07
N GLN A 76 -11.34 5.71 -9.21
CA GLN A 76 -10.69 5.64 -7.89
C GLN A 76 -11.36 4.60 -6.98
N LEU A 77 -12.69 4.52 -7.01
CA LEU A 77 -13.46 3.53 -6.27
C LEU A 77 -13.09 2.11 -6.72
N GLU A 78 -13.15 1.84 -8.02
CA GLU A 78 -12.80 0.54 -8.60
C GLU A 78 -11.38 0.12 -8.22
N GLN A 79 -10.40 1.03 -8.35
CA GLN A 79 -9.02 0.75 -7.98
C GLN A 79 -8.86 0.45 -6.48
N THR A 80 -9.58 1.19 -5.62
CA THR A 80 -9.55 0.99 -4.16
C THR A 80 -10.17 -0.35 -3.77
N GLU A 81 -11.26 -0.76 -4.42
CA GLU A 81 -11.89 -2.07 -4.21
C GLU A 81 -10.97 -3.22 -4.65
N ILE A 82 -10.31 -3.08 -5.80
CA ILE A 82 -9.30 -4.03 -6.27
C ILE A 82 -8.17 -4.13 -5.24
N ASN A 83 -7.66 -3.01 -4.75
CA ASN A 83 -6.60 -2.98 -3.74
C ASN A 83 -7.03 -3.71 -2.46
N LEU A 84 -8.24 -3.45 -1.96
CA LEU A 84 -8.79 -4.13 -0.79
C LEU A 84 -8.91 -5.64 -1.00
N ARG A 85 -9.36 -6.08 -2.19
CA ARG A 85 -9.44 -7.50 -2.53
C ARG A 85 -8.07 -8.15 -2.53
N ILE A 86 -7.07 -7.48 -3.10
CA ILE A 86 -5.69 -7.96 -3.12
C ILE A 86 -5.16 -8.09 -1.70
N LEU A 87 -5.28 -7.04 -0.88
CA LEU A 87 -4.80 -7.03 0.50
C LEU A 87 -5.42 -8.13 1.38
N ARG A 88 -6.73 -8.37 1.23
CA ARG A 88 -7.45 -9.42 1.98
C ARG A 88 -7.08 -10.85 1.57
N ASN A 89 -6.56 -11.04 0.36
CA ASN A 89 -6.19 -12.35 -0.17
C ASN A 89 -4.69 -12.67 0.01
N ILE A 90 -3.96 -11.86 0.78
CA ILE A 90 -2.55 -12.12 1.06
C ILE A 90 -2.42 -13.39 1.91
N ASP A 91 -1.61 -14.33 1.43
CA ASP A 91 -1.30 -15.56 2.14
C ASP A 91 -0.16 -15.32 3.14
N PHE A 92 -0.47 -15.49 4.43
CA PHE A 92 0.51 -15.38 5.53
C PHE A 92 1.11 -16.72 5.94
N SER A 93 0.63 -17.84 5.38
CA SER A 93 1.09 -19.18 5.77
C SER A 93 2.41 -19.58 5.11
N ARG A 94 2.79 -18.90 4.02
CA ARG A 94 3.98 -19.22 3.24
C ARG A 94 5.14 -18.32 3.61
N THR A 95 6.30 -18.93 3.83
CA THR A 95 7.57 -18.21 3.89
C THR A 95 8.11 -18.06 2.46
N PRO A 96 8.21 -16.83 1.93
CA PRO A 96 8.69 -16.61 0.57
C PRO A 96 10.19 -16.89 0.46
N SER A 97 10.58 -17.68 -0.55
CA SER A 97 12.01 -17.92 -0.87
C SER A 97 12.58 -16.83 -1.77
N THR A 98 11.74 -16.14 -2.53
CA THR A 98 12.09 -15.03 -3.42
C THR A 98 11.05 -13.91 -3.30
N VAL A 99 11.45 -12.69 -3.69
CA VAL A 99 10.53 -11.55 -3.74
C VAL A 99 9.45 -11.78 -4.80
N SER A 100 8.21 -11.88 -4.33
CA SER A 100 7.02 -12.09 -5.13
C SER A 100 5.82 -11.33 -4.53
N HIS A 101 4.65 -11.41 -5.18
CA HIS A 101 3.44 -10.80 -4.65
C HIS A 101 3.11 -11.31 -3.24
N GLY A 102 2.73 -10.40 -2.34
CA GLY A 102 2.49 -10.66 -0.93
C GLY A 102 3.77 -10.75 -0.08
N THR A 103 4.96 -10.51 -0.63
CA THR A 103 6.23 -10.58 0.13
C THR A 103 6.58 -9.24 0.75
N LEU A 104 6.99 -9.25 2.02
CA LEU A 104 7.66 -8.14 2.69
C LEU A 104 9.17 -8.38 2.69
N ALA A 105 9.89 -7.57 1.91
CA ALA A 105 11.34 -7.59 1.85
C ALA A 105 11.93 -6.52 2.79
N ILE A 106 12.64 -6.98 3.81
CA ILE A 106 13.38 -6.12 4.73
C ILE A 106 14.77 -5.90 4.15
N THR A 107 15.13 -4.64 3.92
CA THR A 107 16.48 -4.28 3.44
C THR A 107 17.30 -3.60 4.52
N ASP A 108 18.50 -3.16 4.16
CA ASP A 108 19.39 -2.38 5.00
C ASP A 108 18.92 -0.95 5.25
N GLN A 109 18.18 -0.35 4.31
CA GLN A 109 17.75 1.05 4.38
C GLN A 109 16.25 1.23 4.57
N SER A 110 15.43 0.37 3.94
CA SER A 110 13.96 0.51 3.98
C SER A 110 13.24 -0.83 3.84
N CYS A 111 11.95 -0.84 4.13
CA CYS A 111 11.11 -2.03 3.93
C CYS A 111 10.34 -1.91 2.61
N PHE A 112 10.29 -2.99 1.84
CA PHE A 112 9.55 -3.03 0.58
C PHE A 112 8.46 -4.08 0.68
N PHE A 113 7.20 -3.68 0.49
CA PHE A 113 6.07 -4.58 0.52
C PHE A 113 5.41 -4.68 -0.85
N VAL A 114 5.44 -5.87 -1.44
CA VAL A 114 4.90 -6.11 -2.77
C VAL A 114 3.44 -6.54 -2.65
N ALA A 115 2.50 -5.60 -2.74
CA ALA A 115 1.07 -5.91 -2.70
C ALA A 115 0.28 -5.02 -3.66
N VAL A 116 0.10 -3.76 -3.29
CA VAL A 116 -0.73 -2.76 -3.98
C VAL A 116 0.02 -1.45 -4.11
N GLY A 117 -0.40 -0.56 -5.01
CA GLY A 117 0.24 0.74 -5.19
C GLY A 117 -0.23 1.78 -4.17
N ILE A 118 0.23 1.71 -2.92
CA ILE A 118 -0.06 2.73 -1.89
C ILE A 118 1.06 3.81 -1.84
N GLY A 119 2.30 3.41 -2.10
CA GLY A 119 3.47 4.30 -2.00
C GLY A 119 4.21 4.14 -0.67
N LEU A 120 4.92 5.19 -0.27
CA LEU A 120 5.68 5.20 0.98
C LEU A 120 4.74 5.51 2.16
N ILE A 121 4.74 4.63 3.16
CA ILE A 121 4.00 4.81 4.41
C ILE A 121 4.95 4.73 5.59
N HIS A 122 4.61 5.47 6.65
CA HIS A 122 5.25 5.34 7.95
C HIS A 122 4.39 4.38 8.77
N PHE A 123 4.94 3.23 9.12
CA PHE A 123 4.24 2.20 9.89
C PHE A 123 5.13 1.75 11.04
N GLU A 124 4.62 1.91 12.26
CA GLU A 124 5.41 1.78 13.50
C GLU A 124 6.62 2.72 13.47
N GLU A 125 7.85 2.21 13.53
CA GLU A 125 9.10 3.01 13.47
C GLU A 125 9.79 2.93 12.10
N ASP A 126 9.13 2.30 11.11
CA ASP A 126 9.72 1.99 9.81
C ASP A 126 9.05 2.71 8.65
N GLU A 127 9.87 3.13 7.68
CA GLU A 127 9.41 3.48 6.36
C GLU A 127 9.20 2.22 5.50
N VAL A 128 7.97 2.04 5.04
CA VAL A 128 7.57 0.91 4.20
C VAL A 128 7.08 1.41 2.84
N ALA A 129 7.78 1.04 1.78
CA ALA A 129 7.35 1.27 0.41
C ALA A 129 6.42 0.14 -0.04
N VAL A 130 5.13 0.44 -0.21
CA VAL A 130 4.10 -0.52 -0.62
C VAL A 130 3.77 -0.31 -2.10
N PHE A 131 4.08 -1.28 -2.94
CA PHE A 131 3.88 -1.19 -4.39
C PHE A 131 3.36 -2.48 -5.02
N SER A 132 2.74 -2.37 -6.19
CA SER A 132 2.24 -3.53 -6.95
C SER A 132 3.34 -4.14 -7.84
N THR A 133 3.04 -5.30 -8.43
CA THR A 133 3.94 -5.96 -9.39
C THR A 133 4.06 -5.25 -10.74
N GLN A 134 3.33 -4.15 -10.95
CA GLN A 134 3.28 -3.43 -12.23
C GLN A 134 4.28 -2.27 -12.32
N VAL A 135 4.94 -1.91 -11.21
CA VAL A 135 5.86 -0.75 -11.19
C VAL A 135 7.31 -1.13 -11.51
N PRO A 136 8.14 -0.22 -12.06
CA PRO A 136 9.54 -0.51 -12.40
C PRO A 136 10.40 -0.99 -11.22
N VAL A 137 10.12 -0.48 -10.02
CA VAL A 137 10.78 -0.88 -8.76
C VAL A 137 10.65 -2.40 -8.55
N TYR A 138 9.50 -2.99 -8.88
CA TYR A 138 9.30 -4.43 -8.76
C TYR A 138 10.21 -5.21 -9.71
N LEU A 139 10.44 -4.74 -10.94
CA LEU A 139 11.29 -5.43 -11.91
C LEU A 139 12.75 -5.55 -11.42
N ALA A 140 13.24 -4.59 -10.65
CA ALA A 140 14.59 -4.60 -10.11
C ALA A 140 14.78 -5.60 -8.95
N ILE A 141 13.73 -5.83 -8.16
CA ILE A 141 13.77 -6.67 -6.95
C ILE A 141 13.12 -8.06 -7.15
N LYS A 142 12.36 -8.25 -8.23
CA LYS A 142 11.67 -9.51 -8.53
C LYS A 142 12.65 -10.69 -8.52
N ASP A 143 12.20 -11.81 -7.94
CA ASP A 143 12.93 -13.08 -7.87
C ASP A 143 14.24 -13.05 -7.05
N LYS A 144 14.59 -11.91 -6.44
CA LYS A 144 15.74 -11.77 -5.53
C LYS A 144 15.51 -12.52 -4.22
N LYS A 145 16.60 -12.97 -3.62
CA LYS A 145 16.62 -13.73 -2.36
C LYS A 145 17.23 -12.92 -1.22
N SER A 146 17.02 -13.38 0.02
CA SER A 146 17.77 -12.87 1.17
C SER A 146 19.28 -12.97 0.93
N GLY A 147 20.00 -11.90 1.22
CA GLY A 147 21.43 -11.73 0.99
C GLY A 147 21.78 -11.09 -0.37
N GLU A 148 20.85 -11.06 -1.33
CA GLU A 148 21.10 -10.42 -2.63
C GLU A 148 20.93 -8.90 -2.56
N SER A 149 21.68 -8.21 -3.41
CA SER A 149 21.60 -6.76 -3.57
C SER A 149 20.97 -6.38 -4.90
N PHE A 150 20.30 -5.24 -4.91
CA PHE A 150 19.67 -4.65 -6.09
C PHE A 150 19.83 -3.13 -6.04
N GLU A 151 19.65 -2.48 -7.18
CA GLU A 151 19.78 -1.03 -7.31
C GLU A 151 18.46 -0.42 -7.79
N ILE A 152 18.05 0.67 -7.15
CA ILE A 152 16.90 1.46 -7.57
C ILE A 152 17.27 2.93 -7.52
N ASN A 153 17.11 3.63 -8.64
CA ASN A 153 17.38 5.07 -8.75
C ASN A 153 18.78 5.47 -8.26
N GLY A 154 19.83 4.69 -8.58
CA GLY A 154 21.20 4.98 -8.16
C GLY A 154 21.53 4.61 -6.70
N LYS A 155 20.58 4.03 -5.95
CA LYS A 155 20.79 3.57 -4.58
C LYS A 155 20.84 2.06 -4.53
N GLN A 156 21.85 1.52 -3.85
CA GLN A 156 22.01 0.09 -3.62
C GLN A 156 21.29 -0.33 -2.33
N TYR A 157 20.55 -1.43 -2.41
CA TYR A 157 19.84 -2.05 -1.29
C TYR A 157 20.25 -3.51 -1.18
N THR A 158 20.36 -4.01 0.03
CA THR A 158 20.62 -5.44 0.31
C THR A 158 19.45 -6.04 1.07
N ILE A 159 18.86 -7.12 0.54
CA ILE A 159 17.77 -7.83 1.20
C ILE A 159 18.34 -8.58 2.40
N LYS A 160 17.88 -8.24 3.60
CA LYS A 160 18.25 -8.95 4.83
C LYS A 160 17.34 -10.13 5.10
N GLN A 161 16.04 -9.95 4.84
CA GLN A 161 15.02 -10.94 5.18
C GLN A 161 13.80 -10.81 4.28
N LEU A 162 13.14 -11.94 4.01
CA LEU A 162 11.85 -12.02 3.32
C LEU A 162 10.81 -12.62 4.27
N ILE A 163 9.63 -12.00 4.33
CA ILE A 163 8.51 -12.35 5.22
C ILE A 163 7.21 -12.45 4.42
#